data_AF-A0A2N7UGL3-F1
#
_entry.id   AF-A0A2N7UGL3-F1
#
_cell.length_a   1.000
_cell.length_b   1.000
_cell.length_c   1.000
_cell.angle_alpha   90.00
_cell.angle_beta   90.00
_cell.angle_gamma   90.00
#
_symmetry.space_group_name_H-M   'P 1'
#
loop_
_entity.id
_entity.type
_entity.pdbx_description
1 polymer ?
#
loop_
_entity_poly.entity_id
_entity_poly.type
_entity_poly.pdbx_seq_one_letter_code
_entity_poly.pdbx_strand_id
1 'polypeptide(L)'
;MRTRYLLPILLAAAVLSGCASNAISPSYTSSNPDIMRISENRPGNPEKRIENLGSYCVEITETWNDHGTTPDGQTLWAKDSARAVVRCE
;
A
#
# COMPACT_ATOMS: atom_id res chain seq x y z
N MET A 1 -18.08 -33.87 32.09
CA MET A 1 -18.69 -33.12 30.97
C MET A 1 -17.89 -31.92 30.49
N ARG A 2 -16.80 -31.50 31.17
CA ARG A 2 -16.08 -30.24 30.89
C ARG A 2 -15.08 -30.31 29.71
N THR A 3 -14.67 -31.50 29.29
CA THR A 3 -13.67 -31.74 28.23
C THR A 3 -14.21 -31.81 26.80
N ARG A 4 -15.52 -32.04 26.62
CA ARG A 4 -16.13 -32.20 25.28
C ARG A 4 -16.17 -30.89 24.47
N TYR A 5 -16.08 -29.75 25.14
CA TYR A 5 -16.08 -28.44 24.50
C TYR A 5 -14.68 -27.84 24.29
N LEU A 6 -13.63 -28.44 24.87
CA LEU A 6 -12.26 -27.93 24.72
C LEU A 6 -11.73 -28.09 23.29
N LEU A 7 -12.03 -29.23 22.65
CA LEU A 7 -11.59 -29.52 21.29
C LEU A 7 -12.16 -28.55 20.23
N PRO A 8 -13.49 -28.28 20.18
CA PRO A 8 -14.03 -27.33 19.21
C PRO A 8 -13.59 -25.89 19.48
N ILE A 9 -13.37 -25.50 20.75
CA ILE A 9 -12.86 -24.16 21.10
C ILE A 9 -11.42 -23.97 20.60
N LEU A 10 -10.57 -24.99 20.75
CA LEU A 10 -9.19 -24.95 20.25
C LEU A 10 -9.14 -24.89 18.72
N LEU A 11 -10.02 -25.62 18.02
CA LEU A 11 -10.14 -25.53 16.57
C LEU A 11 -10.58 -24.13 16.12
N ALA A 12 -11.59 -23.55 16.78
CA ALA A 12 -12.07 -22.21 16.45
C ALA A 12 -10.99 -21.14 16.66
N ALA A 13 -10.21 -21.24 17.74
CA ALA A 13 -9.10 -20.33 18.02
C ALA A 13 -7.97 -20.44 16.96
N ALA A 14 -7.69 -21.64 16.47
CA ALA A 14 -6.68 -21.86 15.43
C ALA A 14 -7.08 -21.29 14.06
N VAL A 15 -8.37 -21.31 13.72
CA VAL A 15 -8.86 -20.73 12.45
C VAL A 15 -8.85 -19.20 12.50
N LEU A 16 -9.12 -18.60 13.66
CA LEU A 16 -9.17 -17.14 13.84
C LEU A 16 -7.78 -16.48 13.86
N SER A 17 -6.72 -17.18 14.29
CA SER A 17 -5.37 -16.61 14.34
C SER A 17 -4.71 -16.42 12.96
N GLY A 18 -5.14 -17.18 11.95
CA GLY A 18 -4.62 -17.06 10.58
C GLY A 18 -5.01 -15.75 9.88
N CYS A 19 -6.17 -15.17 10.21
CA CYS A 19 -6.65 -13.93 9.59
C CYS A 19 -5.99 -12.67 10.17
N ALA A 20 -5.50 -12.71 11.42
CA ALA A 20 -4.89 -11.55 12.08
C ALA A 20 -3.42 -11.33 11.67
N SER A 21 -2.72 -12.37 11.23
CA SER A 21 -1.25 -12.36 11.08
C SER A 21 -0.74 -11.75 9.78
N ASN A 22 -1.61 -11.55 8.78
CA ASN A 22 -1.22 -11.03 7.46
C ASN A 22 -1.76 -9.61 7.19
N ALA A 23 -2.38 -8.99 8.18
CA ALA A 23 -2.97 -7.68 8.05
C ALA A 23 -1.95 -6.60 8.40
N ILE A 24 -1.43 -5.96 7.36
CA ILE A 24 -0.98 -4.55 7.38
C ILE A 24 0.47 -4.33 7.87
N SER A 25 1.44 -4.92 7.18
CA SER A 25 2.74 -4.27 6.98
C SER A 25 3.30 -4.71 5.63
N PRO A 26 2.74 -4.21 4.53
CA PRO A 26 3.16 -4.66 3.21
C PRO A 26 4.65 -4.34 2.98
N SER A 27 5.45 -5.39 2.74
CA SER A 27 6.86 -5.28 2.37
C SER A 27 6.98 -5.10 0.86
N TYR A 28 6.86 -3.86 0.40
CA TYR A 28 7.08 -3.54 -1.00
C TYR A 28 8.59 -3.44 -1.28
N THR A 29 9.07 -4.23 -2.24
CA THR A 29 10.41 -4.09 -2.83
C THR A 29 10.24 -3.75 -4.31
N SER A 30 10.92 -2.70 -4.77
CA SER A 30 10.87 -2.24 -6.15
C SER A 30 12.25 -1.81 -6.59
N SER A 31 12.67 -2.20 -7.78
CA SER A 31 13.87 -1.65 -8.43
C SER A 31 13.53 -0.48 -9.36
N ASN A 32 12.24 -0.12 -9.49
CA ASN A 32 11.80 0.93 -10.39
C ASN A 32 11.89 2.31 -9.71
N PRO A 33 12.83 3.18 -10.14
CA PRO A 33 13.00 4.51 -9.57
C PRO A 33 11.81 5.45 -9.82
N ASP A 34 10.89 5.10 -10.72
CA ASP A 34 9.72 5.93 -11.00
C ASP A 34 8.63 5.79 -9.93
N ILE A 35 8.68 4.75 -9.08
CA ILE A 35 7.69 4.51 -8.02
C ILE A 35 8.31 4.41 -6.62
N MET A 36 9.62 4.15 -6.52
CA MET A 36 10.33 4.06 -5.25
C MET A 36 11.75 4.57 -5.39
N ARG A 37 12.20 5.46 -4.51
CA ARG A 37 13.52 6.11 -4.58
C ARG A 37 14.15 6.23 -3.21
N ILE A 38 15.46 6.06 -3.16
CA ILE A 38 16.27 6.38 -1.99
C ILE A 38 17.00 7.69 -2.31
N SER A 39 16.76 8.73 -1.52
CA SER A 39 17.41 10.04 -1.69
C SER A 39 17.25 10.91 -0.45
N GLU A 40 18.22 11.81 -0.21
CA GLU A 40 18.15 12.80 0.87
C GLU A 40 16.98 13.78 0.71
N ASN A 41 16.69 14.16 -0.53
CA ASN A 41 15.63 15.11 -0.86
C ASN A 41 14.37 14.38 -1.33
N ARG A 42 13.21 14.90 -0.91
CA ARG A 42 11.90 14.44 -1.41
C ARG A 42 11.77 14.72 -2.91
N PRO A 43 11.43 13.72 -3.75
CA PRO A 43 11.14 13.97 -5.15
C PRO A 43 9.91 14.87 -5.32
N GLY A 44 9.89 15.70 -6.36
CA GLY A 44 8.73 16.53 -6.69
C GLY A 44 7.51 15.68 -7.04
N ASN A 45 6.33 16.08 -6.57
CA ASN A 45 5.08 15.45 -6.96
C ASN A 45 4.82 15.73 -8.45
N PRO A 46 4.46 14.71 -9.25
CA PRO A 46 4.01 14.91 -10.62
C PRO A 46 2.78 15.81 -10.68
N GLU A 47 2.61 16.50 -11.81
CA GLU A 47 1.36 17.22 -12.07
C GLU A 47 0.18 16.25 -12.17
N LYS A 48 -0.99 16.73 -11.75
CA LYS A 48 -2.24 16.02 -11.95
C LYS A 48 -2.49 15.86 -13.45
N ARG A 49 -2.95 14.69 -13.85
CA ARG A 49 -3.28 14.40 -15.25
C ARG A 49 -4.63 13.73 -15.34
N ILE A 50 -5.36 14.05 -16.41
CA ILE A 50 -6.60 13.38 -16.76
C ILE A 50 -6.28 12.35 -17.85
N GLU A 51 -6.66 11.09 -17.61
CA GLU A 51 -6.52 9.99 -18.57
C GLU A 51 -7.92 9.56 -19.06
N ASN A 52 -8.10 9.49 -20.37
CA ASN A 52 -9.34 9.02 -20.98
C ASN A 52 -9.31 7.49 -21.12
N LEU A 53 -10.26 6.81 -20.48
CA LEU A 53 -10.39 5.34 -20.49
C LEU A 53 -11.49 4.85 -21.46
N GLY A 54 -11.89 5.69 -22.42
CA GLY A 54 -12.85 5.42 -23.48
C GLY A 54 -14.27 5.86 -23.14
N SER A 55 -14.81 5.44 -22.00
CA SER A 55 -16.19 5.78 -21.58
C SER A 55 -16.26 6.81 -20.45
N TYR A 56 -15.16 7.01 -19.72
CA TYR A 56 -15.01 8.00 -18.67
C TYR A 56 -13.55 8.41 -18.56
N CYS A 57 -13.31 9.51 -17.85
CA CYS A 57 -11.97 10.01 -17.58
C CYS A 57 -11.61 9.81 -16.10
N VAL A 58 -10.32 9.66 -15.82
CA VAL A 58 -9.79 9.58 -14.45
C VAL A 58 -8.77 10.67 -14.23
N GLU A 59 -8.94 11.46 -13.16
CA GLU A 59 -7.87 12.32 -12.65
C GLU A 59 -6.93 11.44 -11.83
N ILE A 60 -5.66 11.45 -12.21
CA ILE A 60 -4.57 10.78 -11.50
C ILE A 60 -3.78 11.83 -10.74
N THR A 61 -3.74 11.69 -9.42
CA THR A 61 -2.89 12.48 -8.53
C THR A 61 -1.81 11.57 -7.97
N GLU A 62 -0.54 11.96 -8.11
CA GLU A 62 0.59 11.21 -7.59
C GLU A 62 1.33 12.03 -6.53
N THR A 63 1.75 11.37 -5.45
CA THR A 63 2.43 12.03 -4.34
C THR A 63 3.55 11.15 -3.81
N TRP A 64 4.75 11.71 -3.65
CA TRP A 64 5.85 11.03 -2.99
C TRP A 64 5.72 11.14 -1.47
N ASN A 65 5.73 10.03 -0.75
CA ASN A 65 5.64 9.99 0.70
C ASN A 65 6.89 9.33 1.30
N ASP A 66 7.17 9.65 2.56
CA ASP A 66 8.23 9.02 3.35
C ASP A 66 7.75 7.66 3.84
N HIS A 67 8.54 6.61 3.56
CA HIS A 67 8.28 5.23 3.98
C HIS A 67 9.37 4.66 4.89
N GLY A 68 10.14 5.54 5.54
CA GLY A 68 11.16 5.20 6.51
C GLY A 68 12.58 5.43 5.99
N THR A 69 13.53 4.78 6.65
CA THR A 69 14.95 5.01 6.44
C THR A 69 15.66 3.69 6.18
N THR A 70 16.57 3.68 5.22
CA THR A 70 17.46 2.54 4.97
C THR A 70 18.48 2.37 6.12
N PRO A 71 19.11 1.19 6.27
CA PRO A 71 20.08 0.97 7.35
C PRO A 71 21.28 1.93 7.37
N ASP A 72 21.62 2.51 6.21
CA ASP A 72 22.65 3.52 6.01
C ASP A 72 22.16 4.97 6.21
N GLY A 73 20.91 5.17 6.61
CA GLY A 73 20.37 6.47 7.03
C GLY A 73 19.70 7.29 5.94
N GLN A 74 19.52 6.77 4.73
CA GLN A 74 18.86 7.48 3.63
C GLN A 74 17.34 7.32 3.68
N THR A 75 16.59 8.37 3.35
CA THR A 75 15.13 8.29 3.31
C THR A 75 14.65 7.47 2.13
N LEU A 76 13.71 6.56 2.39
CA LEU A 76 12.97 5.81 1.39
C LEU A 76 11.70 6.58 1.02
N TRP A 77 11.62 7.02 -0.22
CA TRP A 77 10.45 7.66 -0.79
C TRP A 77 9.68 6.66 -1.65
N ALA A 78 8.36 6.60 -1.48
CA ALA A 78 7.48 5.84 -2.39
C ALA A 78 6.38 6.74 -2.95
N LYS A 79 5.97 6.48 -4.19
CA LYS A 79 4.96 7.26 -4.89
C LYS A 79 3.59 6.60 -4.72
N ASP A 80 2.70 7.29 -4.04
CA ASP A 80 1.29 6.94 -3.98
C ASP A 80 0.55 7.51 -5.18
N SER A 81 -0.42 6.75 -5.70
CA SER A 81 -1.26 7.15 -6.81
C SER A 81 -2.73 7.06 -6.39
N ALA A 82 -3.42 8.20 -6.39
CA ALA A 82 -4.85 8.29 -6.20
C ALA A 82 -5.54 8.53 -7.54
N ARG A 83 -6.64 7.82 -7.77
CA ARG A 83 -7.42 7.92 -9.01
C ARG A 83 -8.86 8.27 -8.67
N ALA A 84 -9.40 9.31 -9.31
CA ALA A 84 -10.79 9.73 -9.17
C ALA A 84 -11.47 9.78 -10.54
N VAL A 85 -12.65 9.19 -10.65
CA VAL A 85 -13.47 9.29 -11.86
C VAL A 85 -13.97 10.72 -12.02
N VAL A 86 -13.75 11.31 -13.19
CA VAL A 86 -14.15 12.68 -13.53
C VAL A 86 -14.90 12.70 -14.87
N ARG A 87 -15.57 13.82 -15.14
CA ARG A 87 -16.08 14.07 -16.49
C ARG A 87 -14.90 14.29 -17.44
N CYS A 88 -15.01 13.79 -18.66
CA CYS A 88 -14.09 14.17 -19.72
C CYS A 88 -14.37 15.63 -20.12
N GLU A 89 -13.29 16.37 -20.42
CA GLU A 89 -13.35 17.70 -21.02
C GLU A 89 -13.57 17.63 -22.53
#